data_AF-A0A3D5BXQ6-F1
#
_entry.id   AF-A0A3D5BXQ6-F1
#
_cell.length_a   1.000
_cell.length_b   1.000
_cell.length_c   1.000
_cell.angle_alpha   90.00
_cell.angle_beta   90.00
_cell.angle_gamma   90.00
#
_symmetry.space_group_name_H-M   'P 1'
#
loop_
_entity.id
_entity.type
_entity.pdbx_description
1 polymer ?
#
loop_
_entity_poly.entity_id
_entity_poly.type
_entity_poly.pdbx_seq_one_letter_code
_entity_poly.pdbx_strand_id
1 'polypeptide(L)'
;MENKIKNINEFVEKIDQMKKQDKMDLSSDQDLSIAIMNLISIEEHFFFTAEKTGKNEYFDLLQEVRKMRGDLLRKIIKEYEGEVWCISKHLLAASMRLMEVGTKQLGMGKKEEAYDLFHKAYDLYGMFWALNMKLIGANDVKEAGGMDPNLGIKKIDEQALNKNDKSPSGFTGKLRELVRKAIDCCIE
;
A
#
# COMPACT_ATOMS: atom_id res chain seq x y z
N MET A 1 -23.30 19.82 17.45
CA MET A 1 -22.02 20.52 17.18
C MET A 1 -21.14 20.19 18.38
N GLU A 2 -20.01 19.50 18.33
CA GLU A 2 -19.05 19.16 17.28
C GLU A 2 -18.56 17.72 17.51
N ASN A 3 -18.70 16.85 16.51
CA ASN A 3 -18.08 15.52 16.48
C ASN A 3 -17.14 15.48 15.28
N LYS A 4 -15.97 16.11 15.41
CA LYS A 4 -14.90 16.12 14.40
C LYS A 4 -13.70 15.36 14.96
N ILE A 5 -13.36 14.25 14.31
CA ILE A 5 -12.00 13.82 13.97
C ILE A 5 -10.93 14.35 14.94
N LYS A 6 -10.77 13.71 16.11
CA LYS A 6 -9.75 14.12 17.09
C LYS A 6 -8.37 13.47 16.91
N ASN A 7 -8.22 12.43 16.09
CA ASN A 7 -6.98 11.62 16.07
C ASN A 7 -6.15 11.62 14.78
N ILE A 8 -6.43 12.50 13.81
CA ILE A 8 -5.52 12.64 12.65
C ILE A 8 -4.29 13.46 13.03
N ASN A 9 -4.45 14.49 13.87
CA ASN A 9 -3.32 15.34 14.26
C ASN A 9 -2.38 14.62 15.24
N GLU A 10 -2.92 13.88 16.22
CA GLU A 10 -2.11 13.05 17.13
C GLU A 10 -1.32 11.97 16.38
N PHE A 11 -1.89 11.42 15.31
CA PHE A 11 -1.21 10.44 14.46
C PHE A 11 -0.08 11.04 13.63
N VAL A 12 -0.30 12.22 13.04
CA VAL A 12 0.73 12.95 12.30
C VAL A 12 1.87 13.34 13.25
N GLU A 13 1.53 13.82 14.45
CA GLU A 13 2.52 14.08 15.50
C GLU A 13 3.27 12.81 15.92
N LYS A 14 2.61 11.66 16.00
CA LYS A 14 3.25 10.38 16.32
C LYS A 14 4.19 9.92 15.18
N ILE A 15 3.80 10.09 13.92
CA ILE A 15 4.68 9.83 12.77
C ILE A 15 5.87 10.78 12.77
N ASP A 16 5.65 12.08 12.99
CA ASP A 16 6.71 13.07 13.04
C ASP A 16 7.66 12.84 14.23
N GLN A 17 7.13 12.39 15.37
CA GLN A 17 7.94 11.96 16.51
C GLN A 17 8.73 10.69 16.20
N MET A 18 8.15 9.72 15.50
CA MET A 18 8.85 8.50 15.06
C MET A 18 9.94 8.79 14.02
N LYS A 19 9.69 9.74 13.09
CA LYS A 19 10.68 10.27 12.14
C LYS A 19 11.84 10.97 12.87
N LYS A 20 11.53 11.85 13.84
CA LYS A 20 12.52 12.62 14.61
C LYS A 20 13.36 11.78 15.59
N GLN A 21 12.89 10.60 15.98
CA GLN A 21 13.60 9.70 16.91
C GLN A 21 14.58 8.73 16.24
N ASP A 22 14.97 8.95 14.97
CA ASP A 22 15.99 8.14 14.26
C ASP A 22 15.63 6.66 14.05
N LYS A 23 14.37 6.26 14.31
CA LYS A 23 13.92 4.85 14.26
C LYS A 23 13.32 4.43 12.92
N MET A 24 13.06 5.38 12.02
CA MET A 24 12.41 5.12 10.74
C MET A 24 12.84 6.12 9.67
N ASP A 25 13.69 5.68 8.74
CA ASP A 25 14.00 6.42 7.52
C ASP A 25 12.92 6.15 6.47
N LEU A 26 11.81 6.87 6.61
CA LEU A 26 10.63 6.67 5.76
C LEU A 26 10.92 6.94 4.28
N SER A 27 11.84 7.87 3.98
CA SER A 27 12.21 8.22 2.60
C SER A 27 12.90 7.04 1.91
N SER A 28 13.94 6.49 2.54
CA SER A 28 14.63 5.31 2.01
C SER A 28 13.72 4.08 1.95
N ASP A 29 12.85 3.88 2.94
CA ASP A 29 11.89 2.77 2.94
C ASP A 29 10.87 2.91 1.79
N GLN A 30 10.48 4.13 1.40
CA GLN A 30 9.60 4.37 0.26
C GLN A 30 10.25 4.01 -1.06
N ASP A 31 11.47 4.51 -1.30
CA ASP A 31 12.23 4.13 -2.50
C ASP A 31 12.43 2.61 -2.56
N LEU A 32 12.72 1.99 -1.42
CA LEU A 32 12.88 0.55 -1.32
C LEU A 32 11.57 -0.19 -1.64
N SER A 33 10.41 0.34 -1.24
CA SER A 33 9.11 -0.25 -1.57
C SER A 33 8.83 -0.21 -3.07
N ILE A 34 9.24 0.85 -3.77
CA ILE A 34 9.14 0.97 -5.23
C ILE A 34 10.12 0.00 -5.91
N ALA A 35 11.33 -0.14 -5.40
CA ALA A 35 12.28 -1.15 -5.89
C ALA A 35 11.69 -2.57 -5.78
N ILE A 36 11.03 -2.88 -4.65
CA ILE A 36 10.33 -4.16 -4.46
C ILE A 36 9.20 -4.35 -5.48
N MET A 37 8.38 -3.33 -5.75
CA MET A 37 7.35 -3.39 -6.80
C MET A 37 7.98 -3.75 -8.16
N ASN A 38 9.08 -3.09 -8.51
CA ASN A 38 9.79 -3.35 -9.76
C ASN A 38 10.36 -4.78 -9.83
N LEU A 39 10.88 -5.32 -8.73
CA LEU A 39 11.32 -6.72 -8.68
C LEU A 39 10.17 -7.72 -8.90
N ILE A 40 8.98 -7.45 -8.35
CA ILE A 40 7.78 -8.25 -8.65
C ILE A 40 7.46 -8.20 -10.15
N SER A 41 7.54 -7.02 -10.77
CA SER A 41 7.33 -6.86 -12.21
C SER A 41 8.37 -7.64 -13.04
N ILE A 42 9.63 -7.68 -12.60
CA ILE A 42 10.69 -8.47 -13.26
C ILE A 42 10.42 -9.98 -13.13
N GLU A 43 10.00 -10.48 -11.96
CA GLU A 43 9.58 -11.88 -11.79
C GLU A 43 8.52 -12.27 -12.83
N GLU A 44 7.51 -11.42 -13.02
CA GLU A 44 6.44 -11.65 -14.01
C GLU A 44 6.97 -11.63 -15.46
N HIS A 45 7.87 -10.71 -15.80
CA HIS A 45 8.47 -10.66 -17.13
C HIS A 45 9.30 -11.91 -17.44
N PHE A 46 10.09 -12.39 -16.48
CA PHE A 46 10.84 -13.63 -16.66
C PHE A 46 9.93 -14.84 -16.83
N PHE A 47 8.85 -14.93 -16.04
CA PHE A 47 7.83 -15.97 -16.21
C PHE A 47 7.28 -15.97 -17.64
N PHE A 48 6.77 -14.83 -18.12
CA PHE A 48 6.22 -14.75 -19.47
C PHE A 48 7.28 -15.00 -20.56
N THR A 49 8.53 -14.61 -20.34
CA THR A 49 9.61 -14.82 -21.31
C THR A 49 9.99 -16.30 -21.40
N ALA A 50 10.06 -17.00 -20.27
CA ALA A 50 10.27 -18.44 -20.24
C ALA A 50 9.20 -19.16 -21.07
N GLU A 51 7.93 -18.87 -20.80
CA GLU A 51 6.79 -19.47 -21.50
C GLU A 51 6.75 -19.13 -23.00
N LYS A 52 7.06 -17.89 -23.38
CA LYS A 52 7.06 -17.46 -24.79
C LYS A 52 8.22 -18.04 -25.60
N THR A 53 9.37 -18.26 -24.96
CA THR A 53 10.59 -18.68 -25.66
C THR A 53 10.90 -20.16 -25.51
N GLY A 54 10.26 -20.85 -24.56
CA GLY A 54 10.57 -22.22 -24.18
C GLY A 54 11.90 -22.39 -23.46
N LYS A 55 12.54 -21.29 -23.02
CA LYS A 55 13.85 -21.33 -22.38
C LYS A 55 13.73 -21.27 -20.86
N ASN A 56 14.08 -22.37 -20.20
CA ASN A 56 13.99 -22.49 -18.74
C ASN A 56 14.99 -21.61 -17.98
N GLU A 57 16.06 -21.12 -18.62
CA GLU A 57 17.04 -20.20 -18.00
C GLU A 57 16.40 -18.93 -17.41
N TYR A 58 15.25 -18.50 -17.96
CA TYR A 58 14.50 -17.37 -17.42
C TYR A 58 13.81 -17.71 -16.08
N PHE A 59 13.46 -18.97 -15.81
CA PHE A 59 12.97 -19.38 -14.48
C PHE A 59 14.08 -19.35 -13.42
N ASP A 60 15.31 -19.67 -13.81
CA ASP A 60 16.47 -19.54 -12.91
C ASP A 60 16.72 -18.07 -12.54
N LEU A 61 16.65 -17.16 -13.53
CA LEU A 61 16.73 -15.72 -13.29
C LEU A 61 15.57 -15.19 -12.43
N LEU A 62 14.35 -15.71 -12.64
CA LEU A 62 13.19 -15.41 -11.79
C LEU A 62 13.49 -15.75 -10.33
N GLN A 63 14.09 -16.91 -10.08
CA GLN A 63 14.41 -17.35 -8.72
C GLN A 63 15.42 -16.42 -8.03
N GLU A 64 16.42 -15.91 -8.76
CA GLU A 64 17.39 -14.94 -8.22
C GLU A 64 16.72 -13.60 -7.86
N VAL A 65 15.87 -13.09 -8.75
CA VAL A 65 15.08 -11.87 -8.48
C VAL A 65 14.15 -12.06 -7.29
N ARG A 66 13.51 -13.23 -7.20
CA ARG A 66 12.63 -13.59 -6.09
C ARG A 66 13.35 -13.59 -4.75
N LYS A 67 14.59 -14.10 -4.72
CA LYS A 67 15.45 -14.07 -3.52
C LYS A 67 15.78 -12.64 -3.13
N MET A 68 16.23 -11.82 -4.09
CA MET A 68 16.53 -10.41 -3.88
C MET A 68 15.32 -9.63 -3.34
N ARG A 69 14.14 -9.81 -3.94
CA ARG A 69 12.89 -9.21 -3.44
C ARG A 69 12.62 -9.65 -2.01
N GLY A 70 12.77 -10.94 -1.71
CA GLY A 70 12.62 -11.48 -0.37
C GLY A 70 13.55 -10.78 0.63
N ASP A 71 14.82 -10.61 0.30
CA ASP A 71 15.80 -9.92 1.16
C ASP A 71 15.41 -8.46 1.42
N LEU A 72 15.00 -7.72 0.39
CA LEU A 72 14.59 -6.32 0.54
C LEU A 72 13.29 -6.18 1.33
N LEU A 73 12.32 -7.08 1.13
CA LEU A 73 11.06 -7.03 1.85
C LEU A 73 11.23 -7.23 3.37
N ARG A 74 12.26 -7.99 3.81
CA ARG A 74 12.61 -8.12 5.24
C ARG A 74 13.12 -6.82 5.87
N LYS A 75 13.64 -5.89 5.06
CA LYS A 75 14.12 -4.60 5.58
C LYS A 75 12.97 -3.68 5.96
N ILE A 76 11.85 -3.77 5.23
CA ILE A 76 10.67 -2.92 5.45
C ILE A 76 9.66 -3.58 6.40
N ILE A 77 9.45 -4.89 6.30
CA ILE A 77 8.47 -5.61 7.12
C ILE A 77 9.16 -6.11 8.40
N LYS A 78 9.01 -5.35 9.49
CA LYS A 78 9.69 -5.61 10.77
C LYS A 78 9.03 -6.69 11.64
N GLU A 79 7.75 -7.03 11.39
CA GLU A 79 7.05 -8.07 12.15
C GLU A 79 6.41 -9.15 11.29
N TYR A 80 6.59 -10.40 11.74
CA TYR A 80 6.10 -11.61 11.10
C TYR A 80 4.85 -12.14 11.83
N GLU A 81 3.81 -11.33 11.97
CA GLU A 81 2.48 -11.92 12.09
C GLU A 81 2.10 -12.41 10.68
N GLY A 82 2.04 -13.73 10.50
CA GLY A 82 2.30 -14.41 9.22
C GLY A 82 1.65 -13.82 7.95
N GLU A 83 0.40 -13.37 8.02
CA GLU A 83 -0.31 -12.81 6.86
C GLU A 83 0.22 -11.44 6.42
N VAL A 84 0.84 -10.66 7.31
CA VAL A 84 1.36 -9.31 7.02
C VAL A 84 2.36 -9.34 5.87
N TRP A 85 3.26 -10.31 5.85
CA TRP A 85 4.24 -10.46 4.78
C TRP A 85 3.58 -10.63 3.41
N CYS A 86 2.60 -11.52 3.34
CA CYS A 86 1.88 -11.82 2.12
C CYS A 86 0.96 -10.65 1.70
N ILE A 87 0.24 -10.04 2.64
CA ILE A 87 -0.64 -8.90 2.38
C ILE A 87 0.19 -7.72 1.86
N SER A 88 1.31 -7.37 2.52
CA SER A 88 2.19 -6.29 2.09
C SER A 88 2.68 -6.47 0.65
N LYS A 89 3.15 -7.67 0.27
CA LYS A 89 3.61 -7.93 -1.11
C LYS A 89 2.48 -7.78 -2.12
N HIS A 90 1.25 -8.20 -1.78
CA HIS A 90 0.10 -8.14 -2.66
C HIS A 90 -0.42 -6.71 -2.82
N LEU A 91 -0.41 -5.91 -1.76
CA LEU A 91 -0.74 -4.49 -1.80
C LEU A 91 0.22 -3.72 -2.71
N LEU A 92 1.53 -3.95 -2.59
CA LEU A 92 2.54 -3.36 -3.47
C LEU A 92 2.32 -3.75 -4.94
N ALA A 93 2.15 -5.04 -5.21
CA ALA A 93 1.95 -5.55 -6.57
C ALA A 93 0.67 -4.99 -7.22
N ALA A 94 -0.45 -4.99 -6.48
CA ALA A 94 -1.73 -4.49 -6.98
C ALA A 94 -1.70 -2.98 -7.19
N SER A 95 -1.06 -2.22 -6.29
CA SER A 95 -0.84 -0.79 -6.46
C SER A 95 -0.08 -0.50 -7.76
N MET A 96 1.08 -1.17 -7.97
CA MET A 96 1.87 -1.02 -9.20
C MET A 96 1.06 -1.35 -10.45
N ARG A 97 0.28 -2.43 -10.43
CA ARG A 97 -0.51 -2.85 -11.59
C ARG A 97 -1.61 -1.85 -11.92
N LEU A 98 -2.25 -1.25 -10.92
CA LEU A 98 -3.24 -0.18 -11.13
C LEU A 98 -2.61 1.11 -11.66
N MET A 99 -1.40 1.48 -11.21
CA MET A 99 -0.64 2.62 -11.76
C MET A 99 -0.36 2.42 -13.26
N GLU A 100 0.06 1.22 -13.65
CA GLU A 100 0.34 0.87 -15.04
C GLU A 100 -0.93 0.91 -15.92
N VAL A 101 -2.03 0.30 -15.45
CA VAL A 101 -3.30 0.33 -16.21
C VAL A 101 -3.88 1.74 -16.28
N GLY A 102 -3.81 2.51 -15.19
CA GLY A 102 -4.24 3.91 -15.17
C GLY A 102 -3.46 4.75 -16.18
N THR A 103 -2.14 4.57 -16.28
CA THR A 103 -1.29 5.26 -17.26
C THR A 103 -1.69 4.91 -18.70
N LYS A 104 -2.03 3.65 -18.97
CA LYS A 104 -2.56 3.23 -20.28
C LYS A 104 -3.89 3.89 -20.61
N GLN A 105 -4.84 3.92 -19.68
CA GLN A 105 -6.13 4.60 -19.89
C GLN A 105 -5.94 6.11 -20.13
N LEU A 106 -4.99 6.73 -19.42
CA LEU A 106 -4.65 8.14 -19.60
C LEU A 106 -4.10 8.39 -21.01
N GLY A 107 -3.19 7.54 -21.49
CA GLY A 107 -2.66 7.58 -22.86
C GLY A 107 -3.73 7.40 -23.94
N MET A 108 -4.83 6.70 -23.62
CA MET A 108 -6.00 6.55 -24.50
C MET A 108 -7.01 7.72 -24.38
N GLY A 109 -6.71 8.75 -23.58
CA GLY A 109 -7.60 9.89 -23.36
C GLY A 109 -8.75 9.65 -22.38
N LYS A 110 -8.83 8.47 -21.74
CA LYS A 110 -9.89 8.12 -20.78
C LYS A 110 -9.56 8.61 -19.38
N LYS A 111 -9.58 9.93 -19.19
CA LYS A 111 -9.11 10.59 -17.96
C LYS A 111 -9.82 10.14 -16.70
N GLU A 112 -11.15 10.07 -16.71
CA GLU A 112 -11.93 9.68 -15.52
C GLU A 112 -11.60 8.24 -15.06
N GLU A 113 -11.45 7.32 -16.02
CA GLU A 113 -11.07 5.93 -15.73
C GLU A 113 -9.64 5.85 -15.17
N ALA A 114 -8.71 6.59 -15.77
CA ALA A 114 -7.33 6.66 -15.30
C ALA A 114 -7.25 7.19 -13.85
N TYR A 115 -7.97 8.26 -13.53
CA TYR A 115 -7.95 8.87 -12.20
C TYR A 115 -8.56 7.95 -11.13
N ASP A 116 -9.65 7.25 -11.45
CA ASP A 116 -10.24 6.22 -10.58
C ASP A 116 -9.22 5.10 -10.28
N LEU A 117 -8.44 4.67 -11.27
CA LEU A 117 -7.38 3.67 -11.09
C LEU A 117 -6.21 4.20 -10.26
N PHE A 118 -5.75 5.43 -10.49
CA PHE A 118 -4.69 6.06 -9.69
C PHE A 118 -5.10 6.25 -8.23
N HIS A 119 -6.35 6.61 -7.96
CA HIS A 119 -6.85 6.72 -6.59
C HIS A 119 -6.81 5.38 -5.87
N LYS A 120 -7.27 4.30 -6.50
CA LYS A 120 -7.19 2.95 -5.93
C LYS A 120 -5.74 2.49 -5.74
N ALA A 121 -4.85 2.80 -6.69
CA ALA A 121 -3.43 2.50 -6.56
C ALA A 121 -2.80 3.17 -5.33
N TYR A 122 -3.13 4.45 -5.12
CA TYR A 122 -2.69 5.22 -3.96
C TYR A 122 -3.26 4.67 -2.65
N ASP A 123 -4.53 4.30 -2.62
CA ASP A 123 -5.17 3.71 -1.44
C ASP A 123 -4.50 2.38 -1.04
N LEU A 124 -4.18 1.50 -2.00
CA LEU A 124 -3.46 0.24 -1.74
C LEU A 124 -2.03 0.47 -1.23
N TYR A 125 -1.32 1.45 -1.81
CA TYR A 125 0.01 1.83 -1.30
C TYR A 125 -0.08 2.37 0.12
N GLY A 126 -1.12 3.15 0.41
CA GLY A 126 -1.41 3.63 1.75
C GLY A 126 -1.70 2.52 2.76
N MET A 127 -2.48 1.51 2.37
CA MET A 127 -2.73 0.32 3.18
C MET A 127 -1.43 -0.42 3.52
N PHE A 128 -0.48 -0.50 2.58
CA PHE A 128 0.83 -1.11 2.82
C PHE A 128 1.60 -0.38 3.94
N TRP A 129 1.64 0.96 3.90
CA TRP A 129 2.31 1.73 4.95
C TRP A 129 1.61 1.67 6.28
N ALA A 130 0.29 1.72 6.29
CA ALA A 130 -0.48 1.63 7.52
C ALA A 130 -0.25 0.30 8.25
N LEU A 131 -0.15 -0.79 7.48
CA LEU A 131 0.17 -2.12 7.99
C LEU A 131 1.60 -2.20 8.53
N ASN A 132 2.61 -1.74 7.77
CA ASN A 132 4.02 -1.91 8.15
C ASN A 132 4.51 -0.92 9.21
N MET A 133 3.91 0.27 9.30
CA MET A 133 4.26 1.27 10.32
C MET A 133 3.55 1.02 11.66
N LYS A 134 2.74 -0.06 11.77
CA LYS A 134 1.83 -0.30 12.90
C LYS A 134 0.98 0.91 13.26
N LEU A 135 0.69 1.72 12.25
CA LEU A 135 -0.14 2.91 12.39
C LEU A 135 -1.58 2.55 12.71
N ILE A 136 -1.93 1.29 12.49
CA ILE A 136 -3.15 0.72 12.98
C ILE A 136 -2.77 -0.43 13.91
N GLY A 137 -2.66 -0.15 15.22
CA GLY A 137 -2.71 -1.23 16.20
C GLY A 137 -4.07 -1.93 16.08
N ALA A 138 -4.16 -3.21 16.48
CA ALA A 138 -5.45 -3.92 16.48
C ALA A 138 -6.57 -3.17 17.23
N ASN A 139 -6.20 -2.25 18.15
CA ASN A 139 -7.12 -1.35 18.84
C ASN A 139 -7.52 -0.12 18.01
N ASP A 140 -6.62 0.41 17.19
CA ASP A 140 -6.92 1.53 16.28
C ASP A 140 -7.81 1.06 15.11
N VAL A 141 -7.71 -0.22 14.69
CA VAL A 141 -8.65 -0.84 13.73
C VAL A 141 -10.06 -0.89 14.34
N LYS A 142 -10.15 -1.28 15.63
CA LYS A 142 -11.41 -1.35 16.40
C LYS A 142 -12.06 0.02 16.63
N GLU A 143 -11.26 1.09 16.71
CA GLU A 143 -11.76 2.46 16.88
C GLU A 143 -12.05 3.16 15.54
N ALA A 144 -11.30 2.84 14.48
CA ALA A 144 -11.46 3.44 13.15
C ALA A 144 -12.57 2.77 12.31
N GLY A 145 -12.87 1.50 12.56
CA GLY A 145 -14.06 0.82 12.08
C GLY A 145 -14.83 0.30 13.28
N GLY A 146 -16.09 0.70 13.46
CA GLY A 146 -16.97 0.20 14.53
C GLY A 146 -17.25 -1.29 14.38
N MET A 147 -16.25 -2.12 14.66
CA MET A 147 -16.26 -3.55 14.45
C MET A 147 -16.07 -4.22 15.80
N ASP A 148 -17.20 -4.72 16.30
CA ASP A 148 -17.34 -5.52 17.51
C ASP A 148 -16.28 -6.64 17.55
N PRO A 149 -15.51 -6.77 18.65
CA PRO A 149 -14.44 -7.76 18.80
C PRO A 149 -14.91 -9.23 18.73
N ASN A 150 -16.21 -9.51 18.63
CA ASN A 150 -16.75 -10.87 18.40
C ASN A 150 -17.20 -11.15 16.95
N LEU A 151 -16.92 -10.26 15.99
CA LEU A 151 -17.23 -10.48 14.58
C LEU A 151 -16.01 -11.02 13.82
N GLY A 152 -15.91 -12.34 13.70
CA GLY A 152 -15.15 -12.94 12.61
C GLY A 152 -15.58 -12.31 11.27
N ILE A 153 -14.61 -12.07 10.38
CA ILE A 153 -14.71 -11.44 9.04
C ILE A 153 -16.17 -11.26 8.57
N LYS A 154 -16.83 -10.17 8.99
CA LYS A 154 -18.12 -9.77 8.42
C LYS A 154 -17.88 -8.73 7.34
N LYS A 155 -18.59 -8.93 6.22
CA LYS A 155 -18.53 -8.17 4.97
C LYS A 155 -18.32 -6.68 5.19
N ILE A 156 -17.35 -6.12 4.46
CA ILE A 156 -17.22 -4.68 4.25
C ILE A 156 -18.53 -4.19 3.62
N ASP A 157 -19.13 -3.15 4.21
CA ASP A 157 -20.39 -2.56 3.76
C ASP A 157 -20.26 -2.07 2.31
N GLU A 158 -21.23 -2.41 1.45
CA GLU A 158 -21.20 -2.17 -0.01
C GLU A 158 -21.09 -0.68 -0.36
N GLN A 159 -21.38 0.21 0.59
CA GLN A 159 -21.29 1.66 0.44
C GLN A 159 -19.88 2.24 0.66
N ALA A 160 -18.89 1.44 1.09
CA ALA A 160 -17.52 1.90 1.31
C ALA A 160 -16.72 2.22 0.02
N LEU A 161 -17.27 1.89 -1.15
CA LEU A 161 -16.65 2.08 -2.47
C LEU A 161 -17.60 2.83 -3.41
N ASN A 162 -18.01 4.05 -3.05
CA ASN A 162 -18.87 4.86 -3.92
C ASN A 162 -18.06 5.85 -4.76
N LYS A 163 -18.13 5.72 -6.09
CA LYS A 163 -17.35 6.51 -7.08
C LYS A 163 -17.67 8.02 -7.10
N ASN A 164 -18.65 8.49 -6.33
CA ASN A 164 -19.15 9.87 -6.35
C ASN A 164 -18.95 10.65 -5.05
N ASP A 165 -18.11 10.15 -4.13
CA ASP A 165 -17.95 10.79 -2.83
C ASP A 165 -17.01 12.01 -2.92
N LYS A 166 -17.60 13.23 -3.00
CA LYS A 166 -16.88 14.52 -3.08
C LYS A 166 -16.15 14.90 -1.78
N SER A 167 -16.33 14.11 -0.73
CA SER A 167 -15.61 14.18 0.54
C SER A 167 -15.51 12.76 1.09
N PRO A 168 -14.37 12.07 1.03
CA PRO A 168 -14.31 10.67 1.44
C PRO A 168 -14.41 10.61 2.97
N SER A 169 -15.63 10.51 3.50
CA SER A 169 -15.90 10.33 4.92
C SER A 169 -16.02 8.83 5.21
N GLY A 170 -14.89 8.18 5.48
CA GLY A 170 -14.81 6.75 5.77
C GLY A 170 -13.38 6.30 6.09
N PHE A 171 -13.20 5.02 6.43
CA PHE A 171 -11.89 4.43 6.74
C PHE A 171 -10.85 4.69 5.64
N THR A 172 -11.26 4.57 4.36
CA THR A 172 -10.44 4.84 3.18
C THR A 172 -10.02 6.31 3.08
N GLY A 173 -10.94 7.25 3.29
CA GLY A 173 -10.64 8.69 3.26
C GLY A 173 -9.70 9.14 4.37
N LYS A 174 -9.92 8.65 5.59
CA LYS A 174 -9.01 8.91 6.73
C LYS A 174 -7.64 8.28 6.49
N LEU A 175 -7.59 7.03 6.04
CA LEU A 175 -6.34 6.34 5.70
C LEU A 175 -5.57 7.11 4.61
N ARG A 176 -6.25 7.58 3.57
CA ARG A 176 -5.66 8.36 2.49
C ARG A 176 -5.04 9.67 2.98
N GLU A 177 -5.72 10.38 3.89
CA GLU A 177 -5.19 11.61 4.50
C GLU A 177 -4.00 11.31 5.41
N LEU A 178 -4.06 10.23 6.20
CA LEU A 178 -3.00 9.77 7.08
C LEU A 178 -1.73 9.39 6.29
N VAL A 179 -1.90 8.61 5.23
CA VAL A 179 -0.86 8.21 4.28
C VAL A 179 -0.28 9.44 3.59
N ARG A 180 -1.10 10.38 3.14
CA ARG A 180 -0.62 11.63 2.51
C ARG A 180 0.27 12.45 3.45
N LYS A 181 -0.10 12.58 4.72
CA LYS A 181 0.71 13.33 5.71
C LYS A 181 1.94 12.54 6.16
N ALA A 182 1.85 11.21 6.19
CA ALA A 182 2.99 10.35 6.49
C ALA A 182 4.04 10.36 5.37
N ILE A 183 3.60 10.26 4.12
CA ILE A 183 4.40 10.07 2.90
C ILE A 183 4.76 11.41 2.24
N ASP A 184 4.79 12.50 2.99
CA ASP A 184 5.29 13.78 2.44
C ASP A 184 6.83 13.72 2.38
N CYS A 185 7.35 13.14 1.29
CA CYS A 185 8.78 12.98 0.97
C CYS A 185 9.44 14.27 0.51
N CYS A 186 8.66 15.32 0.22
CA CYS A 186 9.14 16.56 -0.37
C CYS A 186 9.78 17.52 0.66
N ILE A 187 10.16 17.02 1.84
CA ILE A 187 10.85 17.77 2.89
C ILE A 187 12.32 17.27 2.92
N GLU A 188 13.03 17.49 1.81
CA GLU A 188 14.49 17.59 1.82
C GLU A 188 14.90 19.07 1.92
#